data_AF-A0A2R7Y844-F1
#
_entry.id   AF-A0A2R7Y844-F1
#
_cell.length_a   1.000
_cell.length_b   1.000
_cell.length_c   1.000
_cell.angle_alpha   90.00
_cell.angle_beta   90.00
_cell.angle_gamma   90.00
#
_symmetry.space_group_name_H-M   'P 1'
#
loop_
_entity.id
_entity.type
_entity.pdbx_description
1 polymer ?
#
loop_
_entity_poly.entity_id
_entity_poly.type
_entity_poly.pdbx_seq_one_letter_code
_entity_poly.pdbx_strand_id
1 'polypeptide(L)'
;MPIGDKCNQLCPFFKCSKNALVAVNRVVKGHVQKVAMCRWIGDVCLGYKCQFAFCDRKALLPDGRCAFSVKFKESEEEYIKELDKSDIDSKVKSILAKRTGRKDYYE
;
A
#
# COMPACT_ATOMS: atom_id res chain seq x y z
N MET A 1 5.44 4.83 1.82
CA MET A 1 4.02 4.45 1.60
C MET A 1 3.89 2.94 1.74
N PRO A 2 2.71 2.43 2.15
CA PRO A 2 2.45 0.99 2.18
C PRO A 2 2.53 0.38 0.77
N ILE A 3 2.83 -0.92 0.69
CA ILE A 3 2.76 -1.69 -0.55
C ILE A 3 1.52 -2.59 -0.41
N GLY A 4 0.49 -2.33 -1.20
CA GLY A 4 -0.85 -2.84 -0.91
C GLY A 4 -1.31 -2.35 0.46
N ASP A 5 -1.77 -3.26 1.31
CA ASP A 5 -2.22 -2.98 2.68
C ASP A 5 -1.12 -3.07 3.75
N LYS A 6 0.09 -3.50 3.39
CA LYS A 6 1.17 -3.77 4.35
C LYS A 6 2.19 -2.64 4.45
N CYS A 7 2.69 -2.44 5.67
CA CYS A 7 3.89 -1.67 5.88
C CYS A 7 5.11 -2.39 5.27
N ASN A 8 6.08 -1.61 4.80
CA ASN A 8 7.36 -2.10 4.29
C ASN A 8 8.52 -1.32 4.91
N GLN A 9 9.68 -1.96 4.94
CA GLN A 9 10.89 -1.47 5.61
C GLN A 9 11.55 -0.28 4.93
N LEU A 10 11.18 0.01 3.68
CA LEU A 10 11.65 1.17 2.93
C LEU A 10 10.70 2.37 3.03
N CYS A 11 9.59 2.23 3.76
CA CYS A 11 8.68 3.32 4.02
C CYS A 11 9.41 4.41 4.85
N PRO A 12 9.31 5.70 4.49
CA PRO A 12 9.97 6.78 5.23
C PRO A 12 9.64 6.84 6.73
N PHE A 13 8.43 6.38 7.09
CA PHE A 13 7.93 6.34 8.46
C PHE A 13 8.21 5.04 9.21
N PHE A 14 8.71 4.00 8.52
CA PHE A 14 9.09 2.75 9.18
C PHE A 14 10.46 2.93 9.84
N LYS A 15 10.52 2.76 11.16
CA LYS A 15 11.70 3.03 11.98
C LYS A 15 12.04 1.81 12.84
N CYS A 16 13.29 1.78 13.29
CA CYS A 16 13.81 0.80 14.23
C CYS A 16 14.22 1.51 15.51
N SER A 17 13.71 1.08 16.67
CA SER A 17 14.02 1.74 17.96
C SER A 17 15.48 1.56 18.40
N LYS A 18 16.19 0.57 17.84
CA LYS A 18 17.64 0.40 17.98
C LYS A 18 18.47 1.24 17.01
N ASN A 19 17.82 2.07 16.16
CA ASN A 19 18.46 2.80 15.07
C ASN A 19 19.34 1.89 14.21
N ALA A 20 18.95 0.63 14.01
CA ALA A 20 19.74 -0.35 13.28
C ALA A 20 19.34 -0.50 11.80
N LEU A 21 18.19 0.06 11.41
CA LEU A 21 17.67 -0.01 10.05
C LEU A 21 18.45 0.95 9.13
N VAL A 22 19.02 0.41 8.06
CA VAL A 22 19.69 1.17 6.99
C VAL A 22 19.20 0.69 5.62
N ALA A 23 19.06 1.61 4.67
CA ALA A 23 18.77 1.26 3.28
C ALA A 23 20.08 1.23 2.50
N VAL A 24 20.40 0.09 1.89
CA VAL A 24 21.61 -0.10 1.08
C VAL A 24 21.23 -0.45 -0.36
N ASN A 25 22.12 -0.15 -1.30
CA ASN A 25 21.99 -0.60 -2.68
C ASN A 25 22.64 -1.98 -2.84
N ARG A 26 21.90 -2.94 -3.39
CA ARG A 26 22.41 -4.28 -3.71
C ARG A 26 22.13 -4.60 -5.17
N VAL A 27 23.10 -5.18 -5.86
CA VAL A 27 22.91 -5.66 -7.23
C VAL A 27 22.26 -7.04 -7.18
N VAL A 28 21.08 -7.16 -7.78
CA VAL A 28 20.31 -8.40 -7.90
C VAL A 28 20.05 -8.63 -9.38
N LYS A 29 20.59 -9.72 -9.93
CA LYS A 29 20.48 -10.07 -11.37
C LYS A 29 20.88 -8.90 -12.30
N GLY A 30 21.95 -8.19 -11.97
CA GLY A 30 22.45 -7.05 -12.74
C GLY A 30 21.72 -5.72 -12.51
N HIS A 31 20.64 -5.69 -11.71
CA HIS A 31 19.90 -4.47 -11.40
C HIS A 31 20.17 -3.99 -9.97
N VAL A 32 20.39 -2.69 -9.80
CA VAL A 32 20.55 -2.08 -8.47
C VAL A 32 19.17 -1.97 -7.81
N GLN A 33 19.03 -2.57 -6.64
CA GLN A 33 17.82 -2.54 -5.83
C GLN A 33 18.13 -1.99 -4.43
N LYS A 34 17.22 -1.18 -3.89
CA LYS A 34 17.29 -0.76 -2.48
C LYS A 34 16.83 -1.90 -1.59
N VAL A 35 17.65 -2.27 -0.61
CA VAL A 35 17.37 -3.32 0.37
C VAL A 35 17.48 -2.73 1.78
N ALA A 36 16.52 -3.05 2.62
CA ALA A 36 16.55 -2.70 4.04
C ALA A 36 17.39 -3.72 4.81
N MET A 37 18.44 -3.26 5.48
CA MET A 37 19.36 -4.07 6.28
C MET A 37 19.33 -3.66 7.75
N CYS A 38 19.61 -4.61 8.64
CA CYS A 38 19.82 -4.40 10.06
C CYS A 38 21.32 -4.39 10.34
N ARG A 39 21.92 -3.22 10.60
CA ARG A 39 23.36 -3.09 10.88
C ARG A 39 23.80 -3.76 12.19
N TRP A 40 22.86 -4.03 13.10
CA TRP A 40 23.17 -4.68 14.38
C TRP A 40 23.36 -6.19 14.21
N ILE A 41 22.52 -6.83 13.40
CA ILE A 41 22.61 -8.28 13.11
C ILE A 41 23.54 -8.54 11.91
N GLY A 42 23.64 -7.59 10.98
CA GLY A 42 24.37 -7.75 9.72
C GLY A 42 23.56 -8.41 8.61
N ASP A 43 22.24 -8.54 8.77
CA ASP A 43 21.35 -9.24 7.83
C ASP A 43 20.15 -8.37 7.39
N VAL A 44 19.32 -8.88 6.47
CA VAL A 44 18.12 -8.23 5.95
C VAL A 44 17.14 -7.91 7.08
N CYS A 45 16.51 -6.73 7.00
CA CYS A 45 15.54 -6.31 8.01
C CYS A 45 14.27 -7.18 8.00
N LEU A 46 13.93 -7.75 9.16
CA LEU A 46 12.73 -8.57 9.36
C LEU A 46 11.38 -7.82 9.21
N GLY A 47 11.43 -6.49 9.08
CA GLY A 47 10.25 -5.64 8.95
C GLY A 47 9.33 -5.70 10.16
N TYR A 48 8.02 -5.75 9.93
CA TYR A 48 7.02 -5.70 11.01
C TYR A 48 7.16 -6.82 12.05
N LYS A 49 7.79 -7.94 11.68
CA LYS A 49 8.06 -9.06 12.60
C LYS A 49 9.17 -8.74 13.61
N CYS A 50 9.93 -7.67 13.41
CA CYS A 50 10.95 -7.24 14.35
C CYS A 50 10.29 -6.56 15.57
N GLN A 51 10.63 -7.00 16.77
CA GLN A 51 10.16 -6.38 18.03
C GLN A 51 10.53 -4.89 18.16
N PHE A 52 11.55 -4.44 17.43
CA PHE A 52 12.02 -3.04 17.43
C PHE A 52 11.41 -2.21 16.29
N ALA A 53 10.54 -2.79 15.45
CA ALA A 53 9.90 -2.10 14.36
C ALA A 53 8.73 -1.24 14.86
N PHE A 54 8.69 0.01 14.41
CA PHE A 54 7.54 0.87 14.66
C PHE A 54 7.33 1.85 13.50
N CYS A 55 6.13 2.41 13.43
CA CYS A 55 5.83 3.52 12.53
C CYS A 55 5.89 4.82 13.31
N ASP A 56 6.66 5.79 12.83
CA ASP A 56 6.76 7.13 13.42
C ASP A 56 5.40 7.85 13.47
N ARG A 57 4.52 7.54 12.51
CA ARG A 57 3.13 8.02 12.47
C ARG A 57 2.12 7.10 13.18
N LYS A 58 2.58 6.12 13.95
CA LYS A 58 1.74 5.17 14.70
C LYS A 58 0.72 4.38 13.84
N ALA A 59 1.07 4.12 12.58
CA ALA A 59 0.20 3.45 11.62
C ALA A 59 0.52 1.96 11.37
N LEU A 60 1.54 1.39 12.04
CA LEU A 60 1.88 -0.02 11.91
C LEU A 60 1.02 -0.85 12.86
N LEU A 61 0.18 -1.73 12.32
CA LEU A 61 -0.64 -2.67 13.07
C LEU A 61 0.15 -3.96 13.41
N PRO A 62 -0.25 -4.73 14.44
CA PRO A 62 0.46 -5.95 14.87
C PRO A 62 0.55 -7.04 13.79
N ASP A 63 -0.41 -7.08 12.87
CA ASP A 63 -0.44 -7.99 11.72
C ASP A 63 0.45 -7.53 10.55
N GLY A 64 1.09 -6.36 10.67
CA GLY A 64 1.93 -5.74 9.66
C GLY A 64 1.17 -4.85 8.68
N ARG A 65 -0.14 -4.67 8.82
CA ARG A 65 -0.92 -3.74 8.00
C ARG A 65 -0.64 -2.29 8.37
N CYS A 66 -0.86 -1.42 7.39
CA CYS A 66 -0.77 0.03 7.55
C CYS A 66 -2.16 0.62 7.78
N ALA A 67 -2.40 1.23 8.94
CA ALA A 67 -3.69 1.86 9.26
C ALA A 67 -4.12 2.92 8.23
N PHE A 68 -3.17 3.60 7.57
CA PHE A 68 -3.49 4.52 6.48
C PHE A 68 -4.03 3.83 5.24
N SER A 69 -3.62 2.59 4.96
CA SER A 69 -4.18 1.82 3.84
C SER A 69 -5.54 1.23 4.18
N VAL A 70 -5.75 0.82 5.43
CA VAL A 70 -7.04 0.25 5.87
C VAL A 70 -8.12 1.33 5.81
N LYS A 71 -7.87 2.51 6.39
CA LYS A 71 -8.83 3.63 6.37
C LYS A 71 -9.20 4.08 4.96
N PHE A 72 -8.24 4.07 4.04
CA PHE A 72 -8.50 4.42 2.64
C PHE A 72 -9.45 3.41 1.97
N LYS A 73 -9.26 2.11 2.23
CA LYS A 73 -10.15 1.06 1.71
C LYS A 73 -11.56 1.17 2.30
N GLU A 74 -11.68 1.39 3.61
CA GLU A 74 -12.98 1.57 4.26
C GLU A 74 -13.72 2.78 3.68
N SER A 75 -13.04 3.92 3.47
CA SER A 75 -13.65 5.09 2.84
C SER A 75 -14.02 4.88 1.38
N GLU A 76 -13.23 4.09 0.63
CA GLU A 76 -13.53 3.75 -0.76
C GLU A 76 -14.74 2.81 -0.85
N GLU A 77 -14.83 1.82 0.04
CA GLU A 77 -15.96 0.90 0.13
C GLU A 77 -17.24 1.61 0.60
N GLU A 78 -17.15 2.55 1.54
CA GLU A 78 -18.27 3.39 1.99
C GLU A 78 -18.74 4.32 0.86
N TYR A 79 -17.82 5.00 0.18
CA TYR A 79 -18.14 5.82 -0.99
C TYR A 79 -18.78 5.00 -2.13
N ILE A 80 -18.29 3.80 -2.42
CA ILE A 80 -18.87 2.91 -3.43
C ILE A 80 -20.25 2.39 -3.01
N LYS A 81 -20.47 2.14 -1.70
CA LYS A 81 -21.78 1.75 -1.18
C LYS A 81 -22.79 2.90 -1.22
N GLU A 82 -22.36 4.12 -0.95
CA GLU A 82 -23.19 5.33 -1.10
C GLU A 82 -23.51 5.63 -2.57
N LEU A 83 -22.60 5.32 -3.49
CA LEU A 83 -22.82 5.36 -4.94
C LEU A 83 -23.69 4.19 -5.44
N ASP A 84 -24.79 3.89 -4.74
CA ASP A 84 -25.72 2.81 -5.08
C ASP A 84 -25.87 2.61 -6.60
N LYS A 85 -25.83 1.36 -7.06
CA LYS A 85 -25.79 0.95 -8.49
C LYS A 85 -26.92 1.54 -9.36
N SER A 86 -27.92 2.18 -8.75
CA SER A 86 -29.00 2.92 -9.39
C SER A 86 -28.59 4.31 -9.93
N ASP A 87 -27.53 4.91 -9.40
CA ASP A 87 -27.14 6.30 -9.69
C ASP A 87 -26.03 6.43 -10.73
N ILE A 88 -25.63 5.33 -11.36
CA ILE A 88 -24.88 5.39 -12.61
C ILE A 88 -25.86 5.87 -13.68
N ASP A 89 -26.05 7.20 -13.69
CA ASP A 89 -26.92 7.92 -14.58
C ASP A 89 -26.74 7.38 -16.01
N SER A 90 -27.86 7.14 -16.69
CA SER A 90 -27.95 6.78 -18.11
C SER A 90 -26.98 7.57 -19.01
N LYS A 91 -26.66 8.80 -18.61
CA LYS A 91 -25.69 9.71 -19.23
C LYS A 91 -24.26 9.19 -19.17
N VAL A 92 -23.81 8.60 -18.06
CA VAL A 92 -22.49 7.98 -17.91
C VAL A 92 -22.38 6.74 -18.79
N LYS A 93 -23.40 5.88 -18.79
CA LYS A 93 -23.48 4.72 -19.71
C LYS A 93 -23.42 5.16 -21.18
N SER A 94 -24.11 6.25 -21.54
CA SER A 94 -24.11 6.80 -22.91
C SER A 94 -22.75 7.33 -23.36
N ILE A 95 -21.97 7.92 -22.43
CA ILE A 95 -20.63 8.45 -22.71
C ILE A 95 -19.62 7.30 -22.87
N LEU A 96 -19.72 6.28 -22.01
CA LEU A 96 -18.86 5.09 -22.08
C LEU A 96 -19.11 4.30 -23.38
N ALA A 97 -20.37 4.09 -23.77
CA ALA A 97 -20.75 3.41 -25.00
C ALA A 97 -20.22 4.14 -26.26
N LYS A 98 -20.31 5.47 -26.30
CA LYS A 98 -19.76 6.28 -27.42
C LYS A 98 -18.24 6.20 -27.53
N ARG A 99 -17.54 6.06 -26.41
CA ARG A 99 -16.06 6.06 -26.37
C ARG A 99 -15.44 4.68 -26.61
N THR A 100 -16.11 3.61 -26.18
CA THR A 100 -15.59 2.22 -26.31
C THR A 100 -16.24 1.42 -27.44
N GLY A 101 -17.34 1.89 -28.04
CA GLY A 101 -18.02 1.21 -29.16
C GLY A 101 -18.69 -0.12 -28.78
N ARG A 102 -18.77 -0.42 -27.49
CA ARG A 102 -19.34 -1.63 -26.89
C ARG A 102 -20.81 -1.40 -26.54
N LYS A 103 -21.73 -2.14 -27.17
CA LYS A 103 -23.20 -2.01 -27.07
C LYS A 103 -23.82 -2.74 -25.86
N ASP A 104 -22.98 -3.40 -25.08
CA ASP A 104 -23.28 -4.29 -23.95
C ASP A 104 -23.72 -3.56 -22.65
N TYR A 105 -23.94 -2.23 -22.71
CA TYR A 105 -24.29 -1.40 -21.54
C TYR A 105 -25.78 -1.00 -21.45
N TYR A 106 -26.65 -1.55 -22.31
CA TYR A 106 -28.09 -1.22 -22.39
C TYR A 106 -29.03 -2.30 -21.80
N GLU A 107 -28.50 -3.35 -21.17
CA GLU A 107 -29.29 -4.29 -20.34
C GLU A 107 -29.09 -4.01 -18.84
#